data_AF-A0A7V9DLU8-F1
#
_entry.id   AF-A0A7V9DLU8-F1
#
_cell.length_a   1.000
_cell.length_b   1.000
_cell.length_c   1.000
_cell.angle_alpha   90.00
_cell.angle_beta   90.00
_cell.angle_gamma   90.00
#
_symmetry.space_group_name_H-M   'P 1'
#
loop_
_entity.id
_entity.type
_entity.pdbx_description
1 polymer ?
#
loop_
_entity_poly.entity_id
_entity_poly.type
_entity_poly.pdbx_seq_one_letter_code
_entity_poly.pdbx_strand_id
1 'polypeptide(L)'
;MPAWVCPNCRRQFGRVNQSHECAPAMTVEEYFSTGPAHERPIFKTVLSHLETIGPVHVEPVSVGIFLKRVRTFAELRPKDRWVALSFPLRRPEDFDDALRGWLSEAYLDSPG
;
A
#
# COMPACT_ATOMS: atom_id res chain seq x y z
N MET A 1 5.11 7.54 -24.62
CA MET A 1 4.45 8.81 -24.23
C MET A 1 5.47 9.64 -23.46
N PRO A 2 5.57 10.96 -23.72
CA PRO A 2 6.49 11.81 -22.96
C PRO A 2 6.07 11.80 -21.49
N ALA A 3 7.06 11.79 -20.60
CA ALA A 3 6.78 11.79 -19.19
C ALA A 3 6.33 13.17 -18.72
N TRP A 4 5.32 13.21 -17.87
CA TRP A 4 4.81 14.44 -17.27
C TRP A 4 5.59 14.76 -16.01
N VAL A 5 5.98 16.02 -15.82
CA VAL A 5 6.66 16.50 -14.61
C VAL A 5 5.64 17.18 -13.72
N CYS A 6 5.51 16.72 -12.47
CA CYS A 6 4.63 17.37 -11.51
C CYS A 6 5.09 18.82 -11.26
N PRO A 7 4.21 19.83 -11.38
CA PRO A 7 4.59 21.22 -11.13
C PRO A 7 4.95 21.48 -9.66
N ASN A 8 4.44 20.66 -8.73
CA ASN A 8 4.64 20.85 -7.29
C ASN A 8 5.93 20.18 -6.80
N CYS A 9 6.09 18.87 -7.02
CA CYS A 9 7.26 18.13 -6.51
C CYS A 9 8.36 17.87 -7.56
N ARG A 10 8.17 18.30 -8.82
CA ARG A 10 9.15 18.20 -9.92
C ARG A 10 9.60 16.77 -10.28
N ARG A 11 8.97 15.73 -9.72
CA ARG A 11 9.17 14.34 -10.12
C ARG A 11 8.49 14.04 -11.46
N GLN A 12 9.08 13.11 -12.19
CA GLN A 12 8.64 12.66 -13.50
C GLN A 12 7.73 11.42 -13.37
N PHE A 13 6.59 11.44 -14.05
CA PHE A 13 5.57 10.39 -14.01
C PHE A 13 5.15 9.96 -15.43
N GLY A 14 4.65 8.73 -15.55
CA GLY A 14 4.30 8.14 -16.84
C GLY A 14 2.95 8.61 -17.41
N ARG A 15 2.10 9.24 -16.59
CA ARG A 15 0.79 9.77 -16.99
C ARG A 15 0.66 11.23 -16.58
N VAL A 16 0.03 12.04 -17.43
CA VAL A 16 -0.32 13.43 -17.12
C VAL A 16 -1.28 13.44 -15.93
N ASN A 17 -1.04 14.32 -14.95
CA ASN A 17 -1.81 14.44 -13.71
C ASN A 17 -1.95 13.12 -12.92
N GLN A 18 -0.95 12.24 -12.99
CA GLN A 18 -0.93 11.02 -12.19
C GLN A 18 -1.09 11.36 -10.70
N SER A 19 -2.09 10.79 -10.02
CA SER A 19 -2.25 10.94 -8.58
C SER A 19 -1.00 10.44 -7.84
N HIS A 20 -0.45 11.28 -6.98
CA HIS A 20 0.72 10.96 -6.16
C HIS A 20 0.76 11.87 -4.93
N GLU A 21 1.45 11.42 -3.87
CA GLU A 21 1.81 12.27 -2.74
C GLU A 21 3.04 13.10 -3.12
N CYS A 22 2.94 14.43 -2.99
CA CYS A 22 4.05 15.35 -3.26
C CYS A 22 5.00 15.45 -2.08
N ALA A 23 4.45 15.38 -0.86
CA ALA A 23 5.22 15.50 0.37
C ALA A 23 6.26 14.38 0.50
N PRO A 24 7.39 14.65 1.19
CA PRO A 24 8.32 13.59 1.55
C PRO A 24 7.65 12.56 2.46
N ALA A 25 8.20 11.35 2.47
CA ALA A 25 7.76 10.32 3.39
C ALA A 25 8.06 10.74 4.85
N MET A 26 7.15 10.38 5.74
CA MET A 26 7.32 10.52 7.18
C MET A 26 8.12 9.34 7.73
N THR A 27 8.68 9.47 8.93
CA THR A 27 9.12 8.29 9.67
C THR A 27 7.93 7.44 10.09
N VAL A 28 8.17 6.15 10.37
CA VAL A 28 7.11 5.21 10.81
C VAL A 28 6.51 5.68 12.14
N GLU A 29 7.34 6.13 13.07
CA GLU A 29 6.90 6.68 14.36
C GLU A 29 6.04 7.95 14.20
N GLU A 30 6.44 8.90 13.35
CA GLU A 30 5.65 10.11 13.08
C GLU A 30 4.30 9.76 12.47
N TYR A 31 4.26 8.87 11.50
CA TYR A 31 3.02 8.42 10.86
C TYR A 31 2.02 7.85 11.87
N PHE A 32 2.48 6.98 12.77
CA PHE A 32 1.61 6.37 13.79
C PHE A 32 1.30 7.28 14.98
N SER A 33 1.89 8.47 15.08
CA SER A 33 1.61 9.42 16.18
C SER A 33 0.22 10.04 16.10
N THR A 34 -0.37 10.09 14.90
CA THR A 34 -1.69 10.71 14.64
C THR A 34 -2.71 9.72 14.07
N GLY A 35 -2.29 8.51 13.69
CA GLY A 35 -3.13 7.49 13.08
C GLY A 35 -4.00 6.69 14.08
N PRO A 36 -5.01 5.95 13.60
CA PRO A 36 -5.84 5.09 14.43
C PRO A 36 -5.02 4.02 15.15
N ALA A 37 -5.30 3.77 16.43
CA ALA A 37 -4.55 2.82 17.25
C ALA A 37 -4.53 1.38 16.69
N HIS A 38 -5.56 1.00 15.93
CA HIS A 38 -5.67 -0.33 15.31
C HIS A 38 -4.74 -0.53 14.11
N GLU A 39 -4.18 0.55 13.54
CA GLU A 39 -3.39 0.47 12.32
C GLU A 39 -2.01 -0.15 12.56
N ARG A 40 -1.32 0.30 13.61
CA ARG A 40 0.04 -0.14 13.95
C ARG A 40 0.17 -1.66 14.14
N PRO A 41 -0.72 -2.37 14.87
CA PRO A 41 -0.61 -3.83 14.97
C PRO A 41 -0.81 -4.52 13.62
N ILE A 42 -1.75 -4.07 12.79
CA ILE A 42 -1.99 -4.65 11.45
C ILE A 42 -0.76 -4.44 10.56
N PHE A 43 -0.21 -3.22 10.52
CA PHE A 43 1.02 -2.91 9.79
C PHE A 43 2.17 -3.85 10.19
N LYS A 44 2.39 -4.05 11.50
CA LYS A 44 3.44 -4.93 12.01
C LYS A 44 3.25 -6.37 11.54
N THR A 45 2.03 -6.90 11.60
CA THR A 45 1.74 -8.27 11.16
C THR A 45 1.99 -8.45 9.67
N VAL A 46 1.50 -7.51 8.84
CA VAL A 46 1.70 -7.55 7.39
C VAL A 46 3.19 -7.43 7.04
N LEU A 47 3.90 -6.47 7.64
CA LEU A 47 5.32 -6.27 7.37
C LEU A 47 6.15 -7.49 7.76
N SER A 48 5.92 -8.04 8.95
CA SER A 48 6.62 -9.23 9.44
C SER A 48 6.46 -10.41 8.49
N HIS A 49 5.26 -10.62 7.94
CA HIS A 49 5.04 -11.67 6.94
C HIS A 49 5.78 -11.36 5.63
N LEU A 50 5.67 -10.15 5.10
CA LEU A 50 6.30 -9.78 3.83
C LEU A 50 7.83 -9.84 3.89
N GLU A 51 8.44 -9.54 5.04
CA GLU A 51 9.87 -9.68 5.26
C GLU A 51 10.36 -11.13 5.10
N THR A 52 9.50 -12.13 5.37
CA THR A 52 9.83 -13.55 5.11
C THR A 52 9.91 -13.88 3.61
N ILE A 53 9.22 -13.11 2.76
CA ILE A 53 9.22 -13.25 1.30
C ILE A 53 10.39 -12.47 0.69
N GLY A 54 10.87 -11.43 1.37
CA GLY A 54 12.11 -10.72 1.07
C GLY A 54 12.02 -9.21 1.34
N PRO A 55 13.03 -8.43 0.92
CA PRO A 55 13.16 -7.04 1.32
C PRO A 55 11.96 -6.18 0.92
N VAL A 56 11.48 -5.37 1.86
CA VAL A 56 10.40 -4.39 1.65
C VAL A 56 10.89 -3.03 2.13
N HIS A 57 10.73 -2.02 1.28
CA HIS A 57 10.88 -0.63 1.66
C HIS A 57 9.52 -0.06 2.05
N VAL A 58 9.44 0.52 3.23
CA VAL A 58 8.24 1.12 3.79
C VAL A 58 8.30 2.62 3.57
N GLU A 59 7.29 3.18 2.91
CA GLU A 59 7.18 4.62 2.66
C GLU A 59 5.85 5.14 3.24
N PRO A 60 5.84 5.63 4.50
CA PRO A 60 4.67 6.26 5.10
C PRO A 60 4.41 7.63 4.48
N VAL A 61 3.17 7.88 4.06
CA VAL A 61 2.69 9.14 3.50
C VAL A 61 1.36 9.55 4.14
N SER A 62 0.89 10.76 3.89
CA SER A 62 -0.32 11.29 4.53
C SER A 62 -1.57 10.43 4.33
N VAL A 63 -1.63 9.69 3.22
CA VAL A 63 -2.79 8.88 2.80
C VAL A 63 -2.68 7.39 3.14
N GLY A 64 -1.57 6.94 3.73
CA GLY A 64 -1.33 5.52 4.00
C GLY A 64 0.15 5.14 3.95
N ILE A 65 0.43 3.85 4.02
CA ILE A 65 1.78 3.29 3.94
C ILE A 65 1.96 2.57 2.61
N PHE A 66 2.95 3.00 1.83
CA PHE A 66 3.28 2.41 0.54
C PHE A 66 4.39 1.39 0.72
N LEU A 67 4.15 0.17 0.26
CA LEU A 67 5.09 -0.94 0.34
C LEU A 67 5.79 -1.11 -1.02
N LYS A 68 7.12 -1.02 -1.00
CA LYS A 68 7.93 -0.89 -2.21
C LYS A 68 9.04 -1.94 -2.28
N ARG A 69 9.38 -2.28 -3.52
CA ARG A 69 10.68 -2.82 -3.92
C ARG A 69 11.29 -1.84 -4.93
N VAL A 70 11.47 -2.25 -6.19
CA VAL A 70 11.79 -1.35 -7.30
C VAL A 70 10.65 -0.36 -7.59
N ARG A 71 9.41 -0.78 -7.29
CA ARG A 71 8.18 0.02 -7.42
C ARG A 71 7.24 -0.29 -6.25
N THR A 72 6.22 0.54 -6.05
CA THR A 72 5.10 0.21 -5.16
C THR A 72 4.42 -1.06 -5.65
N PHE A 73 4.26 -2.04 -4.77
CA PHE A 73 3.57 -3.30 -5.04
C PHE A 73 2.36 -3.51 -4.13
N ALA A 74 2.27 -2.78 -3.01
CA ALA A 74 1.10 -2.80 -2.16
C ALA A 74 0.95 -1.48 -1.39
N GLU A 75 -0.25 -1.21 -0.91
CA GLU A 75 -0.58 -0.07 -0.06
C GLU A 75 -1.42 -0.53 1.13
N LEU A 76 -1.10 -0.05 2.32
CA LEU A 76 -1.96 -0.13 3.50
C LEU A 76 -2.59 1.24 3.71
N ARG A 77 -3.92 1.31 3.73
CA ARG A 77 -4.64 2.57 3.97
C ARG A 77 -5.55 2.48 5.19
N PRO A 78 -5.39 3.37 6.19
CA PRO A 78 -6.26 3.38 7.34
C PRO A 78 -7.69 3.78 6.92
N LYS A 79 -8.65 3.16 7.59
CA LYS A 79 -10.08 3.50 7.58
C LYS A 79 -10.54 3.58 9.03
N ASP A 80 -11.75 4.09 9.25
CA ASP A 80 -12.24 4.33 10.61
C ASP A 80 -12.25 3.07 11.49
N ARG A 81 -12.44 1.88 10.89
CA ARG A 81 -12.57 0.60 11.61
C ARG A 81 -11.67 -0.52 11.12
N TRP A 82 -10.90 -0.30 10.05
CA TRP A 82 -10.14 -1.35 9.38
C TRP A 82 -9.00 -0.76 8.54
N VAL A 83 -8.12 -1.60 8.03
CA VAL A 83 -7.04 -1.19 7.11
C VAL A 83 -7.26 -1.86 5.77
N ALA A 84 -7.29 -1.06 4.71
CA ALA A 84 -7.35 -1.57 3.35
C ALA A 84 -5.95 -1.98 2.90
N LEU A 85 -5.74 -3.25 2.55
CA LEU A 85 -4.59 -3.70 1.78
C LEU A 85 -4.96 -3.78 0.31
N SER A 86 -4.23 -3.08 -0.55
CA SER A 86 -4.39 -3.17 -2.01
C SER A 86 -3.07 -3.52 -2.68
N PHE A 87 -3.13 -4.26 -3.77
CA PHE A 87 -1.98 -4.57 -4.62
C PHE A 87 -2.45 -4.72 -6.07
N PRO A 88 -1.63 -4.31 -7.07
CA PRO A 88 -2.02 -4.38 -8.46
C PRO A 88 -1.80 -5.78 -9.02
N LEU A 89 -2.80 -6.28 -9.72
CA LEU A 89 -2.63 -7.40 -10.65
C LEU A 89 -2.03 -6.87 -11.96
N ARG A 90 -1.16 -7.65 -12.61
CA ARG A 90 -0.53 -7.21 -13.86
C ARG A 90 -1.48 -7.33 -15.03
N ARG A 91 -2.32 -8.36 -15.01
CA ARG A 91 -3.36 -8.62 -16.02
C ARG A 91 -4.58 -9.26 -15.38
N PRO A 92 -5.77 -9.21 -16.01
CA PRO A 92 -6.97 -9.84 -15.48
C PRO A 92 -6.80 -11.33 -15.18
N GLU A 93 -5.93 -12.03 -15.93
CA GLU A 93 -5.71 -13.47 -15.76
C GLU A 93 -4.95 -13.81 -14.46
N ASP A 94 -4.29 -12.85 -13.83
CA ASP A 94 -3.69 -13.05 -12.49
C ASP A 94 -4.79 -13.22 -11.41
N PHE A 95 -6.06 -12.90 -11.72
CA PHE A 95 -7.23 -13.21 -10.88
C PHE A 95 -7.74 -14.63 -11.18
N ASP A 96 -6.91 -15.61 -10.88
CA ASP A 96 -7.19 -17.02 -11.10
C ASP A 96 -8.09 -17.63 -10.02
N ASP A 97 -8.42 -18.91 -10.18
CA ASP A 97 -9.29 -19.64 -9.25
C ASP A 97 -8.66 -19.82 -7.87
N ALA A 98 -7.32 -19.88 -7.78
CA ALA A 98 -6.61 -20.01 -6.51
C ALA A 98 -6.71 -18.71 -5.69
N LEU A 99 -6.39 -17.56 -6.32
CA LEU A 99 -6.53 -16.26 -5.68
C LEU A 99 -7.97 -15.98 -5.29
N ARG A 100 -8.94 -16.34 -6.14
CA ARG A 100 -10.36 -16.22 -5.80
C ARG A 100 -10.71 -17.06 -4.57
N GLY A 101 -10.23 -18.30 -4.50
CA GLY A 101 -10.42 -19.18 -3.35
C GLY A 101 -9.90 -18.56 -2.05
N TRP A 102 -8.66 -18.07 -2.04
CA TRP A 102 -8.05 -17.44 -0.87
C TRP A 102 -8.82 -16.20 -0.40
N LEU A 103 -9.27 -15.36 -1.32
CA LEU A 103 -10.05 -14.16 -0.97
C LEU A 103 -11.43 -14.51 -0.43
N SER A 104 -12.08 -15.55 -0.98
CA SER A 104 -13.35 -16.05 -0.46
C SER A 104 -13.22 -16.63 0.94
N GLU A 105 -12.19 -17.45 1.19
CA GLU A 105 -11.89 -18.01 2.50
C GLU A 105 -11.64 -16.90 3.53
N ALA A 106 -10.72 -15.97 3.21
CA ALA A 106 -10.42 -14.85 4.10
C ALA A 106 -11.64 -13.95 4.40
N TYR A 107 -12.54 -13.78 3.44
CA TYR A 107 -13.78 -13.03 3.65
C TYR A 107 -14.73 -13.76 4.60
N LEU A 108 -14.89 -15.07 4.45
CA LEU A 108 -15.76 -15.89 5.30
C LEU A 108 -15.21 -16.04 6.72
N ASP A 109 -13.90 -16.06 6.88
CA ASP A 109 -13.22 -16.14 8.18
C ASP A 109 -13.12 -14.78 8.89
N SER A 110 -13.42 -13.68 8.20
CA SER A 110 -13.38 -12.34 8.82
C SER A 110 -14.47 -12.23 9.90
N PRO A 111 -14.13 -11.90 11.15
CA PRO A 111 -15.13 -11.56 12.15
C PRO A 111 -15.89 -10.31 11.68
N GLY A 112 -17.22 -10.39 11.70
CA GLY A 112 -18.13 -9.30 11.29
C GLY A 112 -18.19 -8.13 12.26
#